data_AF-A0AAD9KXV3-F1
#
_entry.id   AF-A0AAD9KXV3-F1
#
_cell.length_a   1.000
_cell.length_b   1.000
_cell.length_c   1.000
_cell.angle_alpha   90.00
_cell.angle_beta   90.00
_cell.angle_gamma   90.00
#
_symmetry.space_group_name_H-M   'P 1'
#
loop_
_entity.id
_entity.type
_entity.pdbx_description
1 polymer ?
#
loop_
_entity_poly.entity_id
_entity_poly.type
_entity_poly.pdbx_seq_one_letter_code
_entity_poly.pdbx_strand_id
1 'polypeptide(L)'
;MIAMAILFAPQKRSLLNDIYKFVIRNFPYYERCKSAWRNSVRHNLSVNECFVKNGRAPSGRGFYWAIHPACLDDFKRGDFNRRQARCRAQTNFRMLEVYRQRAQVACSSHAAAQQDYYMRMSSTPARQTDVYDSQPTPPYLDGTDHQGYYTNYWC
;
A
#
# COMPACT_ATOMS: atom_id res chain seq x y z
N MET A 1 24.40 -10.57 9.92
CA MET A 1 24.41 -10.29 11.38
C MET A 1 22.99 -10.19 11.97
N ILE A 2 22.15 -9.24 11.53
CA ILE A 2 20.78 -9.07 12.04
C ILE A 2 19.90 -10.31 11.79
N ALA A 3 19.95 -10.86 10.57
CA ALA A 3 19.21 -12.07 10.21
C ALA A 3 19.53 -13.25 11.14
N MET A 4 20.81 -13.47 11.44
CA MET A 4 21.23 -14.52 12.38
C MET A 4 20.60 -14.33 13.76
N ALA A 5 20.64 -13.10 14.32
CA ALA A 5 20.05 -12.81 15.62
C ALA A 5 18.54 -13.16 15.68
N ILE A 6 17.82 -12.94 14.59
CA ILE A 6 16.39 -13.26 14.48
C ILE A 6 16.18 -14.77 14.27
N LEU A 7 17.00 -15.42 13.43
CA LEU A 7 16.90 -16.86 13.14
C LEU A 7 17.19 -17.72 14.38
N PHE A 8 18.14 -17.32 15.22
CA PHE A 8 18.48 -18.03 16.46
C PHE A 8 17.52 -17.73 17.62
N ALA A 9 16.62 -16.75 17.49
CA ALA A 9 15.59 -16.51 18.49
C ALA A 9 14.51 -17.61 18.42
N PRO A 10 13.97 -18.08 19.57
CA PRO A 10 13.04 -19.20 19.60
C PRO A 10 11.76 -18.93 18.79
N GLN A 11 11.22 -17.71 18.85
CA GLN A 11 10.01 -17.33 18.10
C GLN A 11 10.31 -16.70 16.73
N LYS A 12 11.53 -16.86 16.20
CA LYS A 12 11.97 -16.26 14.93
C LYS A 12 11.71 -14.75 14.83
N ARG A 13 11.75 -14.08 15.98
CA ARG A 13 11.58 -12.63 16.15
C ARG A 13 12.43 -12.17 17.33
N SER A 14 12.94 -10.95 17.26
CA SER A 14 13.84 -10.41 18.29
C SER A 14 13.58 -8.93 18.54
N LEU A 15 13.78 -8.47 19.77
CA LEU A 15 13.74 -7.05 20.09
C LEU A 15 15.05 -6.39 19.65
N LEU A 16 15.00 -5.08 19.37
CA LEU A 16 16.18 -4.30 19.01
C LEU A 16 17.32 -4.47 20.04
N ASN A 17 16.97 -4.45 21.33
CA ASN A 17 17.94 -4.62 22.41
C ASN A 17 18.57 -6.03 22.42
N ASP A 18 17.79 -7.06 22.09
CA ASP A 18 18.29 -8.43 22.07
C ASP A 18 19.15 -8.70 20.84
N ILE A 19 18.86 -8.04 19.71
CA ILE A 19 19.77 -7.98 18.56
C ILE A 19 21.11 -7.38 19.01
N TYR A 20 21.12 -6.29 19.78
CA TYR A 20 22.38 -5.71 20.26
C TYR A 20 23.19 -6.69 21.11
N LYS A 21 22.53 -7.39 22.04
CA LYS A 21 23.18 -8.38 22.90
C LYS A 21 23.73 -9.56 22.08
N PHE A 22 22.95 -10.05 21.12
CA PHE A 22 23.37 -11.13 20.23
C PHE A 22 24.63 -10.75 19.45
N VAL A 23 24.69 -9.53 18.91
CA VAL A 23 25.84 -9.05 18.14
C VAL A 23 27.11 -9.05 18.97
N ILE A 24 27.06 -8.44 20.16
CA ILE A 24 28.24 -8.35 21.04
C ILE A 24 28.70 -9.75 21.47
N ARG A 25 27.75 -10.64 21.79
CA ARG A 25 28.06 -12.01 22.22
C ARG A 25 28.75 -12.85 21.14
N ASN A 26 28.34 -12.72 19.87
CA ASN A 26 28.87 -13.55 18.78
C ASN A 26 30.03 -12.87 18.02
N PHE A 27 30.12 -11.54 18.09
CA PHE A 27 31.11 -10.74 17.39
C PHE A 27 31.71 -9.70 18.36
N PRO A 28 32.59 -10.12 19.29
CA PRO A 28 33.12 -9.27 20.36
C PRO A 28 33.83 -8.01 19.85
N TYR A 29 34.33 -8.02 18.62
CA TYR A 29 34.92 -6.87 17.95
C TYR A 29 34.03 -5.60 18.02
N TYR A 30 32.71 -5.75 17.95
CA TYR A 30 31.78 -4.62 17.97
C TYR A 30 31.57 -4.00 19.36
N GLU A 31 32.10 -4.59 20.43
CA GLU A 31 31.91 -4.07 21.78
C GLU A 31 32.55 -2.67 21.97
N ARG A 32 33.66 -2.40 21.30
CA ARG A 32 34.44 -1.15 21.46
C ARG A 32 33.76 0.08 20.85
N CYS A 33 32.90 -0.09 19.84
CA CYS A 33 32.31 1.03 19.07
C CYS A 33 30.77 1.01 19.07
N LYS A 34 30.15 0.91 20.25
CA LYS A 34 28.70 0.69 20.43
C LYS A 34 27.82 1.64 19.61
N SER A 35 28.13 2.93 19.55
CA SER A 35 27.25 3.92 18.89
C SER A 35 27.14 3.68 17.37
N ALA A 36 28.26 3.47 16.69
CA ALA A 36 28.33 3.42 15.24
C ALA A 36 27.54 2.23 14.66
N TRP A 37 27.81 1.01 15.12
CA TRP A 37 27.13 -0.17 14.59
C TRP A 37 25.68 -0.29 15.08
N ARG A 38 25.34 0.22 16.27
CA ARG A 38 23.94 0.24 16.71
C ARG A 38 23.09 1.14 15.81
N ASN A 39 23.67 2.24 15.32
CA ASN A 39 23.01 3.10 14.35
C ASN A 39 22.79 2.38 13.02
N SER A 40 23.81 1.70 12.50
CA SER A 40 23.66 0.92 11.27
C SER A 40 22.63 -0.20 11.44
N VAL A 41 22.53 -0.85 12.59
CA VAL A 41 21.48 -1.84 12.87
C VAL A 41 20.09 -1.23 12.80
N ARG A 42 19.84 -0.09 13.47
CA ARG A 42 18.54 0.59 13.41
C ARG A 42 18.16 0.98 11.98
N HIS A 43 19.10 1.57 11.25
CA HIS A 43 18.92 1.94 9.86
C HIS A 43 18.59 0.72 8.99
N ASN A 44 19.32 -0.39 9.15
CA ASN A 44 19.09 -1.60 8.35
C ASN A 44 17.73 -2.25 8.63
N LEU A 45 17.25 -2.21 9.87
CA LEU A 45 15.93 -2.70 10.23
C LEU A 45 14.81 -1.87 9.58
N SER A 46 15.00 -0.56 9.42
CA SER A 46 14.01 0.31 8.78
C SER A 46 14.10 0.30 7.24
N VAL A 47 15.30 0.14 6.67
CA VAL A 47 15.51 0.29 5.22
C VAL A 47 15.34 -1.02 4.45
N ASN A 48 15.72 -2.17 5.03
CA ASN A 48 15.60 -3.44 4.31
C ASN A 48 14.23 -4.07 4.55
N GLU A 49 13.48 -4.28 3.47
CA GLU A 49 12.18 -4.97 3.47
C GLU A 49 12.23 -6.39 4.03
N CYS A 50 13.41 -7.01 4.07
CA CYS A 50 13.61 -8.31 4.70
C CYS A 50 13.31 -8.31 6.20
N PHE A 51 13.29 -7.15 6.87
CA PHE A 51 12.99 -7.03 8.29
C PHE A 51 11.67 -6.29 8.51
N VAL A 52 10.73 -6.93 9.20
CA VAL A 52 9.39 -6.41 9.42
C VAL A 52 9.08 -6.31 10.91
N LYS A 53 8.26 -5.33 11.29
CA LYS A 53 7.71 -5.23 12.64
C LYS A 53 6.69 -6.35 12.86
N ASN A 54 6.87 -7.15 13.90
CA ASN A 54 6.04 -8.31 14.24
C ASN A 54 5.37 -8.14 15.61
N GLY A 55 4.53 -7.11 15.73
CA GLY A 55 3.80 -6.78 16.95
C GLY A 55 4.65 -6.11 18.04
N ARG A 56 3.95 -5.60 19.06
CA ARG A 56 4.57 -4.93 20.21
C ARG A 56 5.01 -5.96 21.25
N ALA A 57 6.08 -5.67 21.98
CA ALA A 57 6.49 -6.50 23.12
C ALA A 57 5.40 -6.48 24.22
N PRO A 58 5.13 -7.60 24.92
CA PRO A 58 4.18 -7.62 26.05
C PRO A 58 4.55 -6.63 27.15
N SER A 59 5.85 -6.35 27.33
CA SER A 59 6.35 -5.34 28.25
C SER A 59 6.10 -3.89 27.82
N GLY A 60 5.48 -3.66 26.66
CA GLY A 60 5.23 -2.34 26.08
C GLY A 60 6.46 -1.64 25.50
N ARG A 61 7.67 -2.16 25.76
CA ARG A 61 8.94 -1.57 25.33
C ARG A 61 9.35 -2.03 23.93
N GLY A 62 8.90 -1.27 22.93
CA GLY A 62 9.30 -1.45 21.53
C GLY A 62 8.55 -2.56 20.79
N PHE A 63 9.04 -2.87 19.59
CA PHE A 63 8.45 -3.85 18.68
C PHE A 63 9.40 -5.02 18.46
N TYR A 64 8.83 -6.19 18.22
CA TYR A 64 9.61 -7.31 17.69
C TYR A 64 9.95 -7.06 16.22
N TRP A 65 11.15 -7.46 15.83
CA TRP A 65 11.58 -7.53 14.45
C TRP A 65 11.64 -8.98 14.03
N ALA A 66 11.08 -9.29 12.88
CA ALA A 66 11.10 -10.62 12.27
C ALA A 66 11.64 -10.52 10.83
N ILE A 67 12.03 -11.67 10.27
CA ILE A 67 12.37 -11.77 8.86
C ILE A 67 11.08 -11.93 8.05
N HIS A 68 10.95 -11.20 6.95
CA HIS A 68 9.83 -11.36 6.03
C HIS A 68 9.79 -12.80 5.48
N PRO A 69 8.63 -13.47 5.42
CA PRO A 69 8.54 -14.87 5.00
C PRO A 69 9.24 -15.17 3.66
N ALA A 70 9.10 -14.26 2.67
CA ALA A 70 9.74 -14.39 1.36
C ALA A 70 11.29 -14.44 1.39
N CYS A 71 11.91 -13.92 2.44
CA CYS A 71 13.37 -13.87 2.58
C CYS A 71 13.88 -14.90 3.60
N LEU A 72 12.98 -15.64 4.26
CA LEU A 72 13.31 -16.52 5.38
C LEU A 72 14.17 -17.71 4.96
N ASP A 73 13.79 -18.38 3.87
CA ASP A 73 14.50 -19.58 3.43
C ASP A 73 15.87 -19.25 2.80
N ASP A 74 15.98 -18.11 2.13
CA ASP A 74 17.27 -17.59 1.65
C ASP A 74 18.24 -17.40 2.81
N PHE A 75 17.79 -16.72 3.88
CA PHE A 75 18.61 -16.51 5.08
C PHE A 75 18.92 -17.80 5.85
N LYS A 76 18.02 -18.80 5.85
CA LYS A 76 18.31 -20.12 6.45
C LYS A 76 19.41 -20.88 5.69
N ARG A 77 19.45 -20.76 4.35
CA ARG A 77 20.48 -21.38 3.51
C ARG A 77 21.83 -20.66 3.56
N GLY A 78 21.92 -19.54 4.29
CA GLY A 78 23.10 -18.71 4.36
C GLY A 78 23.27 -17.77 3.17
N ASP A 79 22.25 -17.66 2.31
CA ASP A 79 22.26 -16.70 1.22
C ASP A 79 21.89 -15.31 1.75
N PHE A 80 22.91 -14.57 2.17
CA PHE A 80 22.78 -13.18 2.61
C PHE A 80 23.00 -12.18 1.47
N ASN A 81 23.28 -12.65 0.25
CA ASN A 81 23.58 -11.79 -0.88
C ASN A 81 22.29 -11.25 -1.49
N ARG A 82 22.19 -9.92 -1.53
CA ARG A 82 21.01 -9.13 -1.95
C ARG A 82 20.41 -9.63 -3.27
N ARG A 83 19.28 -10.31 -3.21
CA ARG A 83 18.22 -10.20 -4.23
C ARG A 83 16.99 -9.54 -3.63
N GLN A 84 17.17 -8.27 -3.29
CA GLN A 84 16.10 -7.32 -2.92
C GLN A 84 14.91 -7.37 -3.89
N ALA A 85 15.14 -7.77 -5.15
CA ALA A 85 14.12 -7.96 -6.18
C ALA A 85 13.02 -8.99 -5.81
N ARG A 86 13.36 -10.10 -5.11
CA ARG A 86 12.37 -11.14 -4.77
C ARG A 86 11.47 -10.71 -3.60
N CYS A 87 12.05 -10.11 -2.56
CA CYS A 87 11.26 -9.62 -1.44
C CYS A 87 10.31 -8.48 -1.87
N ARG A 88 10.73 -7.58 -2.78
CA ARG A 88 9.86 -6.56 -3.40
C ARG A 88 8.67 -7.15 -4.15
N ALA A 89 8.88 -8.20 -4.94
CA ALA A 89 7.81 -8.87 -5.68
C ALA A 89 6.75 -9.49 -4.75
N GLN A 90 7.13 -9.89 -3.53
CA GLN A 90 6.21 -10.48 -2.56
C GLN A 90 5.58 -9.45 -1.61
N THR A 91 6.27 -8.34 -1.27
CA THR A 91 5.67 -7.19 -0.57
C THR A 91 4.53 -6.58 -1.40
N ASN A 92 4.66 -6.60 -2.73
CA ASN A 92 3.57 -6.27 -3.65
C ASN A 92 2.33 -7.15 -3.43
N PHE A 93 2.42 -8.38 -2.92
CA PHE A 93 1.23 -9.22 -2.74
C PHE A 93 0.25 -8.64 -1.72
N ARG A 94 0.74 -8.13 -0.58
CA ARG A 94 -0.13 -7.50 0.44
C ARG A 94 -0.65 -6.14 -0.02
N MET A 95 0.17 -5.37 -0.76
CA MET A 95 -0.27 -4.12 -1.35
C MET A 95 -1.32 -4.36 -2.44
N LEU A 96 -1.10 -5.33 -3.32
CA LEU A 96 -2.03 -5.79 -4.37
C LEU A 96 -3.33 -6.32 -3.76
N GLU A 97 -3.27 -7.03 -2.63
CA GLU A 97 -4.46 -7.50 -1.93
C GLU A 97 -5.28 -6.33 -1.36
N VAL A 98 -4.63 -5.32 -0.78
CA VAL A 98 -5.29 -4.07 -0.34
C VAL A 98 -5.84 -3.28 -1.54
N TYR A 99 -5.11 -3.18 -2.65
CA TYR A 99 -5.60 -2.55 -3.89
C TYR A 99 -6.79 -3.32 -4.47
N ARG A 100 -6.74 -4.66 -4.48
CA ARG A 100 -7.84 -5.53 -4.94
C ARG A 100 -9.08 -5.35 -4.07
N GLN A 101 -8.94 -5.33 -2.75
CA GLN A 101 -10.05 -5.10 -1.83
C GLN A 101 -10.67 -3.71 -2.02
N ARG A 102 -9.85 -2.66 -2.18
CA ARG A 102 -10.33 -1.30 -2.48
C ARG A 102 -11.04 -1.21 -3.83
N ALA A 103 -10.50 -1.86 -4.86
CA ALA A 103 -11.13 -1.93 -6.18
C ALA A 103 -12.46 -2.71 -6.14
N GLN A 104 -12.54 -3.79 -5.38
CA GLN A 104 -13.79 -4.55 -5.17
C GLN A 104 -14.85 -3.70 -4.46
N VAL A 105 -14.51 -2.96 -3.41
CA VAL A 105 -15.46 -2.07 -2.72
C VAL A 105 -15.92 -0.93 -3.63
N ALA A 106 -15.00 -0.31 -4.39
CA ALA A 106 -15.35 0.72 -5.36
C ALA A 106 -16.33 0.21 -6.44
N CYS A 107 -16.04 -0.97 -7.02
CA CYS A 107 -16.92 -1.60 -8.00
C CYS A 107 -18.29 -1.98 -7.41
N SER A 108 -18.32 -2.55 -6.20
CA SER A 108 -19.56 -2.92 -5.50
C SER A 108 -20.41 -1.69 -5.18
N SER A 109 -19.78 -0.57 -4.77
CA SER A 109 -20.48 0.69 -4.51
C SER A 109 -21.06 1.32 -5.78
N HIS A 110 -20.36 1.19 -6.92
CA HIS A 110 -20.86 1.66 -8.21
C HIS A 110 -22.02 0.80 -8.71
N ALA A 111 -21.91 -0.53 -8.58
CA ALA A 111 -22.98 -1.46 -8.91
C ALA A 111 -24.24 -1.23 -8.05
N ALA A 112 -24.07 -1.02 -6.74
CA ALA A 112 -25.16 -0.68 -5.83
C ALA A 112 -25.81 0.68 -6.19
N ALA A 113 -25.00 1.71 -6.48
CA ALA A 113 -25.51 3.00 -6.93
C ALA A 113 -26.25 2.92 -8.27
N GLN A 114 -25.80 2.07 -9.19
CA GLN A 114 -26.48 1.79 -10.45
C GLN A 114 -27.82 1.08 -10.22
N GLN A 115 -27.85 0.07 -9.35
CA GLN A 115 -29.10 -0.61 -8.99
C GLN A 115 -30.08 0.34 -8.32
N ASP A 116 -29.64 1.17 -7.36
CA ASP A 116 -30.49 2.19 -6.73
C ASP A 116 -31.03 3.19 -7.76
N TYR A 117 -30.22 3.60 -8.73
CA TYR A 117 -30.63 4.48 -9.82
C TYR A 117 -31.70 3.84 -10.71
N TYR A 118 -31.52 2.57 -11.12
CA TYR A 118 -32.50 1.86 -11.94
C TYR A 118 -33.80 1.55 -11.16
N MET A 119 -33.71 1.23 -9.87
CA MET A 119 -34.87 1.02 -9.01
C MET A 119 -35.64 2.34 -8.77
N ARG A 120 -34.94 3.47 -8.69
CA ARG A 120 -35.56 4.82 -8.58
C ARG A 120 -36.21 5.29 -9.87
N MET A 121 -35.62 5.00 -11.03
CA MET A 121 -36.25 5.29 -12.33
C MET A 121 -37.48 4.42 -12.61
N SER A 122 -37.56 3.22 -12.03
CA SER A 122 -38.71 2.31 -12.23
C SER A 122 -39.86 2.52 -11.24
N SER A 123 -39.74 3.48 -10.32
CA SER A 123 -40.76 3.80 -9.30
C SER A 123 -41.44 5.17 -9.47
N THR A 124 -41.25 5.87 -10.59
CA THR A 124 -42.02 7.08 -10.91
C THR A 124 -43.45 6.75 -11.37
N PRO A 125 -44.50 7.33 -10.76
CA PRO A 125 -45.86 7.21 -11.30
C PRO A 125 -45.97 7.98 -12.61
N ALA A 126 -46.58 7.38 -13.62
CA ALA A 126 -46.89 8.02 -14.89
C ALA A 126 -47.79 9.24 -14.65
N ARG A 127 -47.24 10.45 -14.84
CA ARG A 127 -48.03 11.68 -14.84
C ARG A 127 -48.61 11.87 -16.25
N GLN A 128 -49.94 11.95 -16.33
CA GLN A 128 -50.71 12.16 -17.55
C GLN A 128 -50.14 13.31 -18.39
N THR A 129 -50.04 13.07 -19.70
CA THR A 129 -49.74 14.06 -20.72
C THR A 129 -50.95 14.95 -20.91
N ASP A 130 -50.89 16.21 -20.44
CA ASP A 130 -51.82 17.22 -20.91
C ASP A 130 -51.32 17.78 -22.24
N VAL A 131 -52.18 17.62 -23.23
CA VAL A 131 -52.14 18.20 -24.56
C VAL A 131 -52.15 19.72 -24.44
N TYR A 132 -51.14 20.39 -24.99
CA TYR A 132 -51.32 21.77 -25.46
C TYR A 132 -50.75 21.89 -26.87
N ASP A 133 -51.70 22.07 -27.78
CA ASP A 133 -51.57 22.33 -29.20
C ASP A 133 -51.16 23.79 -29.46
N SER A 134 -50.65 24.04 -30.67
CA SER A 134 -50.43 25.32 -31.38
C SER A 134 -48.98 25.75 -31.60
N GLN A 135 -48.46 25.42 -32.79
CA GLN A 135 -47.49 26.25 -33.54
C GLN A 135 -48.27 27.31 -34.36
N PRO A 136 -47.69 28.50 -34.65
CA PRO A 136 -47.13 28.66 -35.99
C PRO A 136 -45.85 29.54 -36.10
N THR A 137 -44.83 28.93 -36.73
CA THR A 137 -43.88 29.43 -37.78
C THR A 137 -42.97 30.68 -37.61
N PRO A 138 -41.78 30.69 -38.26
CA PRO A 138 -40.64 31.56 -37.97
C PRO A 138 -40.45 32.73 -38.98
N PRO A 139 -39.48 33.63 -38.72
CA PRO A 139 -38.66 34.13 -39.83
C PRO A 139 -37.13 34.16 -39.54
N TYR A 140 -36.44 33.54 -40.50
CA TYR A 140 -35.13 33.72 -41.16
C TYR A 140 -34.14 34.88 -40.76
N LEU A 141 -32.83 34.57 -40.96
CA LEU A 141 -31.59 35.39 -41.20
C LEU A 141 -30.85 36.02 -40.00
N ASP A 142 -29.51 36.10 -39.92
CA ASP A 142 -28.36 35.80 -40.81
C ASP A 142 -27.06 35.78 -39.97
N GLY A 143 -26.02 35.08 -40.47
CA GLY A 143 -24.59 35.38 -40.24
C GLY A 143 -24.02 35.06 -38.85
N THR A 144 -22.79 34.61 -38.66
CA THR A 144 -21.59 34.47 -39.51
C THR A 144 -20.61 33.57 -38.78
N ASP A 145 -19.76 32.91 -39.57
CA ASP A 145 -18.64 32.04 -39.21
C ASP A 145 -17.69 32.53 -38.10
N HIS A 146 -17.01 31.52 -37.51
CA HIS A 146 -15.55 31.36 -37.43
C HIS A 146 -14.97 31.01 -36.06
N GLN A 147 -14.25 29.88 -36.08
CA GLN A 147 -12.98 29.58 -35.41
C GLN A 147 -12.76 29.97 -33.94
N GLY A 148 -12.37 28.99 -33.13
CA GLY A 148 -11.68 29.28 -31.88
C GLY A 148 -11.24 28.05 -31.11
N TYR A 149 -10.18 27.40 -31.59
CA TYR A 149 -9.51 26.27 -30.96
C TYR A 149 -8.96 26.59 -29.56
N TYR A 150 -8.86 25.54 -28.74
CA TYR A 150 -7.92 25.32 -27.63
C TYR A 150 -6.80 26.36 -27.45
N THR A 151 -6.56 26.80 -26.21
CA THR A 151 -5.32 26.48 -25.47
C THR A 151 -5.38 26.95 -24.02
N ASN A 152 -4.88 26.06 -23.15
CA ASN A 152 -4.44 26.31 -21.79
C ASN A 152 -3.31 27.36 -21.77
N TYR A 153 -3.12 28.10 -20.67
CA TYR A 153 -1.87 28.13 -19.91
C TYR A 153 -2.13 28.72 -18.52
N TRP A 154 -1.73 27.93 -17.52
CA TRP A 154 -1.57 28.30 -16.13
C TRP A 154 -0.35 29.22 -15.98
N CYS A 155 -0.50 30.30 -15.21
CA CYS A 155 0.55 30.92 -14.43
C CYS A 155 0.08 30.92 -12.97
#